data_AF-A0A060YWL7-F1
#
_entry.id   AF-A0A060YWL7-F1
#
_cell.length_a   1.000
_cell.length_b   1.000
_cell.length_c   1.000
_cell.angle_alpha   90.00
_cell.angle_beta   90.00
_cell.angle_gamma   90.00
#
_symmetry.space_group_name_H-M   'P 1'
#
loop_
_entity.id
_entity.type
_entity.pdbx_description
1 polymer ?
#
loop_
_entity_poly.entity_id
_entity_poly.type
_entity_poly.pdbx_seq_one_letter_code
_entity_poly.pdbx_strand_id
1 'polypeptide(L)'
;MEADVSCVKDLLRREIYPIIIHIKICDKNIRKLRKLPLRVDSEEEFVRVCRSRERELESVPCLYACLEPEEWAGPDDLIRVVKDRIQEEQRKTVWVEQDLL
;
A
#
# COMPACT_ATOMS: atom_id res chain seq x y z
N MET A 1 -0.19 -14.97 7.62
CA MET A 1 0.73 -14.88 6.47
C MET A 1 0.69 -13.44 5.99
N GLU A 2 1.85 -12.81 5.81
CA GLU A 2 2.00 -11.49 5.22
C GLU A 2 2.32 -11.66 3.72
N ALA A 3 1.67 -10.88 2.85
CA ALA A 3 1.86 -10.95 1.41
C ALA A 3 2.89 -9.90 0.97
N ASP A 4 3.82 -10.30 0.10
CA ASP A 4 4.82 -9.41 -0.48
C ASP A 4 4.38 -8.93 -1.87
N VAL A 5 4.90 -7.79 -2.34
CA VAL A 5 4.61 -7.26 -3.68
C VAL A 5 4.92 -8.30 -4.77
N SER A 6 5.95 -9.12 -4.56
CA SER A 6 6.34 -10.17 -5.50
C SER A 6 5.23 -11.18 -5.79
N CYS A 7 4.27 -11.39 -4.87
CA CYS A 7 3.19 -12.36 -5.07
C CYS A 7 2.07 -11.87 -5.99
N VAL A 8 2.04 -10.58 -6.34
CA VAL A 8 0.94 -10.02 -7.16
C VAL A 8 0.84 -10.71 -8.52
N LYS A 9 1.98 -11.01 -9.16
CA LYS A 9 1.99 -11.73 -10.45
C LYS A 9 1.39 -13.13 -10.31
N ASP A 10 1.69 -13.83 -9.22
CA ASP A 10 1.14 -15.17 -8.96
C ASP A 10 -0.37 -15.14 -8.69
N LEU A 11 -0.86 -14.09 -8.02
CA LEU A 11 -2.30 -13.88 -7.84
C LEU A 11 -2.99 -13.65 -9.19
N LEU A 12 -2.45 -12.78 -10.03
CA LEU A 12 -3.03 -12.46 -11.33
C LEU A 12 -3.02 -13.64 -12.30
N ARG A 13 -1.96 -14.46 -12.31
CA ARG A 13 -1.92 -15.72 -13.08
C ARG A 13 -2.98 -16.73 -12.65
N ARG A 14 -3.52 -16.60 -11.45
CA ARG A 14 -4.63 -17.40 -10.91
C ARG A 14 -5.98 -16.70 -11.02
N GLU A 15 -6.05 -15.61 -11.79
CA GLU A 15 -7.23 -14.77 -11.96
C GLU A 15 -7.74 -14.14 -10.65
N ILE A 16 -6.84 -13.94 -9.69
CA ILE A 16 -7.11 -13.19 -8.46
C ILE A 16 -6.54 -11.79 -8.66
N TYR A 17 -7.43 -10.78 -8.68
CA TYR A 17 -7.08 -9.38 -8.92
C TYR A 17 -7.01 -8.63 -7.58
N PRO A 18 -5.81 -8.47 -6.97
CA PRO A 18 -5.69 -7.87 -5.66
C PRO A 18 -6.00 -6.37 -5.69
N ILE A 19 -6.66 -5.86 -4.65
CA ILE A 19 -6.72 -4.43 -4.37
C ILE A 19 -5.41 -4.04 -3.68
N ILE A 20 -4.59 -3.24 -4.35
CA ILE A 20 -3.30 -2.77 -3.83
C ILE A 20 -3.48 -1.33 -3.39
N ILE A 21 -3.23 -1.06 -2.11
CA ILE A 21 -3.30 0.29 -1.52
C ILE A 21 -1.92 0.62 -0.94
N HIS A 22 -1.23 1.56 -1.58
CA HIS A 22 0.03 2.10 -1.08
C HIS A 22 -0.26 3.25 -0.11
N ILE A 23 0.15 3.09 1.15
CA ILE A 23 0.04 4.13 2.18
C ILE A 23 1.36 4.90 2.20
N LYS A 24 1.33 6.16 1.72
CA LYS A 24 2.55 6.97 1.66
C LYS A 24 2.98 7.46 3.03
N ILE A 25 4.20 7.12 3.41
CA ILE A 25 4.82 7.54 4.66
C ILE A 25 5.99 8.48 4.36
N CYS A 26 6.05 9.57 5.11
CA CYS A 26 7.11 10.56 5.05
C CYS A 26 7.47 11.05 6.46
N ASP A 27 8.56 11.82 6.53
CA ASP A 27 9.07 12.38 7.78
C ASP A 27 8.03 13.23 8.53
N LYS A 28 7.04 13.79 7.82
CA LYS A 28 5.99 14.63 8.40
C LYS A 28 4.87 13.81 9.06
N ASN A 29 4.48 12.66 8.50
CA ASN A 29 3.32 11.91 8.95
C ASN A 29 3.67 10.67 9.78
N ILE A 30 4.94 10.24 9.82
CA ILE A 30 5.35 9.05 10.56
C ILE A 30 4.97 9.09 12.05
N ARG A 31 5.01 10.29 12.66
CA ARG A 31 4.64 10.50 14.06
C ARG A 31 3.19 10.11 14.37
N LYS A 32 2.31 10.13 13.36
CA LYS A 32 0.91 9.71 13.49
C LYS A 32 0.80 8.19 13.72
N LEU A 33 1.82 7.41 13.34
CA LEU A 33 1.84 5.94 13.49
C LEU A 33 2.41 5.45 14.82
N ARG A 34 2.92 6.34 15.69
CA ARG A 34 3.52 5.97 17.00
C ARG A 34 2.61 5.15 17.92
N LYS A 35 1.29 5.27 17.75
CA LYS A 35 0.30 4.52 18.54
C LYS A 35 0.03 3.12 18.00
N LEU A 36 0.56 2.77 16.83
CA LEU A 36 0.48 1.42 16.28
C LEU A 36 1.58 0.54 16.89
N PRO A 37 1.34 -0.77 17.08
CA PRO A 37 2.32 -1.72 17.56
C PRO A 37 3.32 -2.10 16.46
N LEU A 38 3.92 -1.10 15.78
CA LEU A 38 4.94 -1.30 14.76
C LEU A 38 6.30 -1.47 15.45
N ARG A 39 7.03 -2.54 15.11
CA ARG A 39 8.43 -2.66 15.50
C ARG A 39 9.24 -1.75 14.59
N VAL A 40 9.60 -0.59 15.10
CA VAL A 40 10.38 0.41 14.38
C VAL A 40 11.56 0.80 15.25
N ASP A 41 12.77 0.50 14.78
CA ASP A 41 14.00 0.85 15.50
C ASP A 41 14.27 2.37 15.43
N SER A 42 13.94 3.00 14.30
CA SER A 42 13.98 4.46 14.10
C SER A 42 12.93 4.95 13.09
N GLU A 43 12.33 6.12 13.35
CA GLU A 43 11.42 6.78 12.40
C GLU A 43 12.08 7.00 11.04
N GLU A 44 13.34 7.46 11.02
CA GLU A 44 14.09 7.72 9.80
C GLU A 44 14.32 6.45 9.00
N GLU A 45 14.67 5.35 9.69
CA GLU A 45 14.85 4.05 9.06
C GLU A 45 13.55 3.53 8.47
N PHE A 46 12.42 3.69 9.18
CA PHE A 46 11.12 3.31 8.67
C PHE A 46 10.75 4.07 7.38
N VAL A 47 10.94 5.39 7.36
CA VAL A 47 10.70 6.19 6.15
C VAL A 47 11.59 5.71 4.99
N ARG A 48 12.87 5.40 5.25
CA ARG A 48 13.76 4.85 4.21
C ARG A 48 13.26 3.52 3.67
N VAL A 49 12.81 2.60 4.55
CA VAL A 49 12.26 1.30 4.14
C VAL A 49 10.99 1.49 3.30
N CYS A 50 10.07 2.36 3.73
CA CYS A 50 8.87 2.69 2.95
C CYS A 50 9.22 3.20 1.55
N ARG A 51 10.15 4.16 1.44
CA ARG A 51 10.61 4.69 0.13
C ARG A 51 11.28 3.63 -0.74
N SER A 52 12.01 2.69 -0.15
CA SER A 52 12.63 1.59 -0.90
C SER A 52 11.57 0.67 -1.50
N ARG A 53 10.53 0.32 -0.72
CA ARG A 53 9.43 -0.57 -1.16
C ARG A 53 8.53 0.08 -2.20
N GLU A 54 8.41 1.42 -2.20
CA GLU A 54 7.61 2.13 -3.20
C GLU A 54 8.08 1.82 -4.64
N ARG A 55 9.38 1.64 -4.88
CA ARG A 55 9.91 1.25 -6.20
C ARG A 55 9.46 -0.12 -6.67
N GLU A 56 9.19 -1.04 -5.76
CA GLU A 56 8.74 -2.40 -6.12
C GLU A 56 7.34 -2.36 -6.75
N LEU A 57 6.52 -1.35 -6.41
CA LEU A 57 5.20 -1.14 -7.00
C LEU A 57 5.25 -0.82 -8.50
N GLU A 58 6.35 -0.26 -9.00
CA GLU A 58 6.54 0.01 -10.44
C GLU A 58 6.60 -1.29 -11.27
N SER A 59 6.90 -2.43 -10.63
CA SER A 59 6.98 -3.73 -11.31
C SER A 59 5.66 -4.50 -11.35
N VAL A 60 4.62 -3.96 -10.70
CA VAL A 60 3.32 -4.61 -10.58
C VAL A 60 2.56 -4.45 -11.91
N PRO A 61 2.00 -5.54 -12.48
CA PRO A 61 1.35 -5.51 -13.79
C PRO A 61 -0.08 -4.93 -13.74
N CYS A 62 -0.44 -4.16 -12.71
CA CYS A 62 -1.76 -3.55 -12.56
C CYS A 62 -1.69 -2.27 -11.72
N LEU A 63 -2.73 -1.45 -11.81
CA LEU A 63 -2.82 -0.22 -11.03
C LEU A 63 -2.90 -0.48 -9.53
N TYR A 64 -2.36 0.46 -8.75
CA TYR A 64 -2.51 0.53 -7.30
C TYR A 64 -3.09 1.89 -6.90
N ALA A 65 -3.85 1.92 -5.81
CA ALA A 65 -4.32 3.15 -5.22
C ALA A 65 -3.27 3.71 -4.23
N CYS A 66 -3.22 5.04 -4.09
CA CYS A 66 -2.36 5.70 -3.10
C CYS A 66 -3.22 6.39 -2.02
N LEU A 67 -2.79 6.28 -0.76
CA LEU A 67 -3.25 7.15 0.32
C LEU A 67 -2.13 8.14 0.66
N GLU A 68 -2.38 9.41 0.35
CA GLU A 68 -1.48 10.52 0.62
C GLU A 68 -1.41 10.82 2.12
N PRO A 69 -0.29 11.43 2.59
CA PRO A 69 -0.09 11.77 4.01
C PRO A 69 -1.18 12.63 4.66
N GLU A 70 -1.87 13.43 3.85
CA GLU A 70 -2.93 14.37 4.26
C GLU A 70 -4.31 13.71 4.36
N GLU A 71 -4.50 12.53 3.76
CA GLU A 71 -5.80 11.84 3.73
C GLU A 71 -6.20 11.21 5.07
N TRP A 72 -5.28 11.12 6.04
CA TRP A 72 -5.53 10.50 7.34
C TRP A 72 -4.86 11.26 8.49
N ALA A 73 -5.53 11.34 9.63
CA ALA A 73 -5.08 12.09 10.80
C ALA A 73 -4.35 11.24 11.86
N GLY A 74 -4.53 9.92 11.84
CA GLY A 74 -3.98 8.99 12.83
C GLY A 74 -4.42 7.55 12.55
N PRO A 75 -4.11 6.59 13.44
CA PRO A 75 -4.35 5.17 13.16
C PRO A 75 -5.82 4.81 12.96
N ASP A 76 -6.71 5.34 13.81
CA ASP A 76 -8.15 5.05 13.70
C ASP A 76 -8.74 5.60 12.40
N ASP A 77 -8.31 6.81 12.02
CA ASP A 77 -8.73 7.45 10.79
C ASP A 77 -8.13 6.75 9.55
N LEU A 78 -6.88 6.29 9.63
CA LEU A 78 -6.24 5.49 8.59
C LEU A 78 -7.01 4.20 8.33
N ILE A 79 -7.47 3.50 9.37
CA ILE A 79 -8.31 2.30 9.22
C ILE A 79 -9.60 2.63 8.45
N ARG A 80 -10.25 3.74 8.80
CA ARG A 80 -11.47 4.19 8.13
C ARG A 80 -11.20 4.49 6.65
N VAL A 81 -10.20 5.33 6.35
CA VAL A 81 -9.86 5.74 4.99
C VAL A 81 -9.41 4.55 4.12
N VAL A 82 -8.66 3.60 4.69
CA VAL A 82 -8.31 2.35 3.99
C VAL A 82 -9.56 1.55 3.65
N LYS A 83 -10.51 1.38 4.58
CA LYS A 83 -11.77 0.67 4.31
C LYS A 83 -12.59 1.37 3.21
N ASP A 84 -12.67 2.70 3.27
CA ASP A 84 -13.36 3.49 2.25
C ASP A 84 -12.71 3.28 0.87
N ARG A 85 -11.38 3.34 0.79
CA ARG A 85 -10.63 3.09 -0.44
C ARG A 85 -10.79 1.67 -0.97
N ILE A 86 -10.79 0.65 -0.10
CA ILE A 86 -11.09 -0.74 -0.52
C ILE A 86 -12.45 -0.81 -1.20
N GLN A 87 -13.49 -0.20 -0.61
CA GLN A 87 -14.83 -0.19 -1.19
C GLN A 87 -14.86 0.52 -2.55
N GLU A 88 -14.12 1.62 -2.70
CA GLU A 88 -13.97 2.33 -3.97
C GLU A 88 -13.30 1.48 -5.05
N GLU A 89 -12.14 0.87 -4.74
CA GLU A 89 -11.39 0.05 -5.68
C GLU A 89 -12.17 -1.22 -6.08
N GLN A 90 -12.93 -1.82 -5.17
CA GLN A 90 -13.73 -3.02 -5.43
C GLN A 90 -14.78 -2.84 -6.54
N ARG A 91 -15.19 -1.59 -6.81
CA ARG A 91 -16.17 -1.26 -7.86
C ARG A 91 -15.53 -0.91 -9.20
N LYS A 92 -14.20 -0.82 -9.27
CA LYS A 92 -13.48 -0.44 -10.49
C LYS A 92 -13.13 -1.65 -11.34
N THR A 93 -12.99 -1.41 -12.64
CA THR A 93 -12.37 -2.37 -13.56
C THR A 93 -10.86 -2.35 -13.37
N VAL A 94 -10.26 -3.53 -13.18
CA VAL A 94 -8.81 -3.70 -13.09
C VAL A 94 -8.26 -3.92 -14.51
N TRP A 95 -7.28 -3.10 -14.88
CA TRP A 95 -6.49 -3.30 -16.09
C TRP A 95 -5.19 -3.98 -15.72
N VAL A 96 -4.81 -5.00 -16.50
CA VAL A 96 -3.60 -5.77 -16.27
C VAL A 96 -2.74 -5.73 -17.53
N GLU A 97 -1.49 -5.31 -17.36
CA GLU A 97 -0.49 -5.27 -18.42
C GLU A 97 0.06 -6.68 -18.64
N GLN A 98 -0.39 -7.33 -19.72
CA GLN A 98 -0.02 -8.73 -20.01
C GLN A 98 1.48 -8.92 -20.23
N ASP A 99 2.18 -7.91 -20.75
CA ASP A 99 3.63 -7.97 -20.98
C ASP A 99 4.45 -8.03 -19.68
N LEU A 100 3.86 -7.61 -18.56
CA LEU A 100 4.50 -7.60 -17.23
C LEU A 100 4.16 -8.83 -16.37
N LEU A 101 3.28 -9.71 -16.86
CA LEU A 101 2.68 -10.85 -16.14
C LEU A 101 3.55 -12.11 -16.19
#